data_AF-A0AAD2K2I9-F1
#
_entry.id   AF-A0AAD2K2I9-F1
#
_cell.length_a   1.000
_cell.length_b   1.000
_cell.length_c   1.000
_cell.angle_alpha   90.00
_cell.angle_beta   90.00
_cell.angle_gamma   90.00
#
_symmetry.space_group_name_H-M   'P 1'
#
loop_
_entity.id
_entity.type
_entity.pdbx_description
1 polymer ?
#
loop_
_entity_poly.entity_id
_entity_poly.type
_entity_poly.pdbx_seq_one_letter_code
_entity_poly.pdbx_strand_id
1 'polypeptide(L)'
;MASNYLPPVYPRMSDPQQNTASLSHHIPMSQGHGTPQSYGMSSYNTTAPPPDFSTNHHASSALPPPPHMYPSLPPQQHQEHRPRPPSSTSSHPGGSPGFVPFTFSGVKKHIRDSRVTDAWGQTVMTVASTKKESTFHNMRGELLAIFEWNHHLPRILYRGTEIKSKDFLPLDRKALTRTFAHQGHHYVWKGTPDESAVELYNADRPDHRIGYWHNEDEVIILEATPELYQTPGLLDFSLLSVFLMNCGAQIEERGGGGPSMVLIGALSALINAA
;
A
#
# COMPACT_ATOMS: atom_id res chain seq x y z
N MET A 1 -6.70 -6.25 45.92
CA MET A 1 -6.84 -7.46 45.09
C MET A 1 -6.08 -7.19 43.80
N ALA A 2 -4.86 -7.73 43.69
CA ALA A 2 -4.00 -7.54 42.52
C ALA A 2 -4.23 -8.71 41.55
N SER A 3 -4.68 -8.41 40.33
CA SER A 3 -4.90 -9.41 39.29
C SER A 3 -3.61 -9.58 38.48
N ASN A 4 -2.92 -10.69 38.70
CA ASN A 4 -1.75 -11.09 37.92
C ASN A 4 -2.21 -11.59 36.55
N TYR A 5 -2.01 -10.77 35.51
CA TYR A 5 -2.12 -11.22 34.12
C TYR A 5 -0.81 -11.90 33.73
N LEU A 6 -0.85 -13.22 33.54
CA LEU A 6 0.21 -13.98 32.87
C LEU A 6 -0.05 -13.96 31.35
N PRO A 7 0.98 -13.81 30.51
CA PRO A 7 0.84 -13.92 29.05
C PRO A 7 0.56 -15.37 28.63
N PRO A 8 -0.11 -15.58 27.48
CA PRO A 8 -0.37 -16.92 26.95
C PRO A 8 0.94 -17.61 26.52
N VAL A 9 1.12 -18.83 27.00
CA VAL A 9 2.19 -19.75 26.59
C VAL A 9 1.74 -20.43 25.29
N TYR A 10 2.50 -20.22 24.21
CA TYR A 10 2.23 -20.88 22.93
C TYR A 10 2.79 -22.31 22.91
N PRO A 11 2.03 -23.32 22.44
CA PRO A 11 2.57 -24.64 22.19
C PRO A 11 3.48 -24.62 20.95
N ARG A 12 4.68 -25.19 21.13
CA ARG A 12 5.65 -25.48 20.07
C ARG A 12 5.07 -26.53 19.13
N MET A 13 4.64 -26.13 17.93
CA MET A 13 4.19 -27.06 16.90
C MET A 13 5.38 -27.88 16.38
N SER A 14 5.23 -29.20 16.44
CA SER A 14 6.13 -30.18 15.87
C SER A 14 6.02 -30.19 14.34
N ASP A 15 7.16 -30.30 13.65
CA ASP A 15 7.25 -30.43 12.20
C ASP A 15 6.47 -31.64 11.68
N PRO A 16 5.61 -31.50 10.64
CA PRO A 16 5.12 -32.65 9.91
C PRO A 16 6.20 -33.18 8.97
N GLN A 17 6.47 -34.48 9.14
CA GLN A 17 7.34 -35.30 8.31
C GLN A 17 7.04 -35.18 6.81
N GLN A 18 8.15 -35.17 6.07
CA GLN A 18 8.27 -35.40 4.64
C GLN A 18 7.41 -36.59 4.17
N ASN A 19 6.68 -36.38 3.07
CA ASN A 19 6.18 -37.48 2.26
C ASN A 19 6.64 -37.26 0.80
N THR A 20 7.73 -37.91 0.44
CA THR A 20 8.25 -37.98 -0.93
C THR A 20 7.48 -39.04 -1.71
N ALA A 21 6.54 -38.61 -2.56
CA ALA A 21 5.95 -39.46 -3.58
C ALA A 21 6.52 -39.08 -4.95
N SER A 22 7.44 -39.91 -5.42
CA SER A 22 8.03 -39.85 -6.76
C SER A 22 6.97 -40.20 -7.81
N LEU A 23 6.63 -39.26 -8.69
CA LEU A 23 5.83 -39.52 -9.89
C LEU A 23 6.70 -39.32 -11.14
N SER A 24 7.23 -40.43 -11.66
CA SER A 24 7.96 -40.48 -12.92
C SER A 24 6.98 -40.23 -14.08
N HIS A 25 7.11 -39.11 -14.79
CA HIS A 25 6.47 -38.90 -16.08
C HIS A 25 7.52 -38.91 -17.19
N HIS A 26 7.35 -39.87 -18.09
CA HIS A 26 8.07 -39.99 -19.35
C HIS A 26 7.81 -38.77 -20.24
N ILE A 27 8.88 -38.09 -20.67
CA ILE A 27 8.85 -37.09 -21.74
C ILE A 27 9.40 -37.75 -23.02
N PRO A 28 8.65 -37.78 -24.14
CA PRO A 28 9.21 -38.20 -25.42
C PRO A 28 10.14 -37.12 -25.98
N MET A 29 11.38 -37.50 -26.29
CA MET A 29 12.33 -36.70 -27.05
C MET A 29 11.86 -36.52 -28.49
N SER A 30 11.58 -35.29 -28.90
CA SER A 30 11.57 -34.90 -30.32
C SER A 30 12.89 -34.20 -30.65
N GLN A 31 13.74 -34.89 -31.41
CA GLN A 31 14.93 -34.32 -32.05
C GLN A 31 14.51 -33.29 -33.10
N GLY A 32 14.97 -32.06 -32.96
CA GLY A 32 14.84 -31.00 -33.95
C GLY A 32 16.16 -30.25 -34.06
N HIS A 33 16.90 -30.55 -35.14
CA HIS A 33 18.11 -29.84 -35.53
C HIS A 33 17.79 -28.39 -35.89
N GLY A 34 18.45 -27.44 -35.22
CA GLY A 34 18.43 -26.02 -35.54
C GLY A 34 19.80 -25.41 -35.27
N THR A 35 20.46 -24.99 -36.33
CA THR A 35 21.81 -24.41 -36.41
C THR A 35 22.01 -23.15 -35.56
N PRO A 36 23.21 -22.91 -34.99
CA PRO A 36 23.50 -21.66 -34.28
C PRO A 36 23.78 -20.52 -35.28
N GLN A 37 22.93 -19.48 -35.28
CA GLN A 37 23.26 -18.21 -35.90
C GLN A 37 24.22 -17.42 -34.99
N SER A 38 25.45 -17.32 -35.45
CA SER A 38 26.49 -16.42 -34.96
C SER A 38 26.07 -14.97 -35.21
N TYR A 39 25.80 -14.21 -34.15
CA TYR A 39 25.75 -12.75 -34.21
C TYR A 39 27.11 -12.22 -33.77
N GLY A 40 27.82 -11.64 -34.74
CA GLY A 40 29.11 -10.99 -34.54
C GLY A 40 28.99 -9.83 -33.55
N MET A 41 29.83 -9.85 -32.52
CA MET A 41 30.11 -8.68 -31.71
C MET A 41 31.09 -7.78 -32.45
N SER A 42 30.60 -6.64 -32.92
CA SER A 42 31.45 -5.52 -33.31
C SER A 42 31.97 -4.83 -32.05
N SER A 43 33.28 -4.92 -31.90
CA SER A 43 34.12 -4.16 -30.99
C SER A 43 34.15 -2.69 -31.37
N TYR A 44 33.77 -1.82 -30.43
CA TYR A 44 34.25 -0.44 -30.39
C TYR A 44 34.79 -0.14 -29.00
N ASN A 45 36.11 -0.15 -28.93
CA ASN A 45 36.93 0.37 -27.86
C ASN A 45 37.33 1.79 -28.26
N THR A 46 36.85 2.85 -27.61
CA THR A 46 37.50 4.17 -27.65
C THR A 46 37.09 5.06 -26.46
N THR A 47 37.94 5.04 -25.44
CA THR A 47 38.61 6.19 -24.81
C THR A 47 38.01 7.60 -25.00
N ALA A 48 37.58 8.24 -23.90
CA ALA A 48 38.07 9.55 -23.43
C ALA A 48 37.24 10.09 -22.23
N PRO A 49 37.86 10.47 -21.09
CA PRO A 49 37.35 11.50 -20.17
C PRO A 49 37.97 12.86 -20.54
N PRO A 50 37.26 14.02 -20.46
CA PRO A 50 37.29 14.89 -19.26
C PRO A 50 36.08 15.89 -19.22
N PRO A 51 36.04 17.01 -18.46
CA PRO A 51 36.93 17.52 -17.41
C PRO A 51 36.25 17.85 -16.05
N ASP A 52 37.11 17.93 -15.04
CA ASP A 52 36.88 18.63 -13.77
C ASP A 52 36.46 20.10 -13.99
N PHE A 53 35.37 20.49 -13.34
CA PHE A 53 35.10 21.90 -13.03
C PHE A 53 35.38 22.14 -11.55
N SER A 54 36.59 22.63 -11.29
CA SER A 54 36.94 23.36 -10.07
C SER A 54 36.44 24.80 -10.14
N THR A 55 36.39 25.44 -8.95
CA THR A 55 36.16 26.88 -8.66
C THR A 55 34.72 27.38 -8.88
N ASN A 56 34.07 28.09 -7.94
CA ASN A 56 34.63 29.15 -7.12
C ASN A 56 33.82 29.46 -5.85
N HIS A 57 34.54 29.99 -4.86
CA HIS A 57 34.05 30.61 -3.64
C HIS A 57 33.17 31.84 -3.92
N HIS A 58 32.04 31.96 -3.23
CA HIS A 58 31.52 33.25 -2.82
C HIS A 58 31.02 33.17 -1.38
N ALA A 59 31.92 33.53 -0.47
CA ALA A 59 31.53 34.05 0.83
C ALA A 59 30.72 35.33 0.60
N SER A 60 29.43 35.29 0.91
CA SER A 60 28.63 36.49 1.08
C SER A 60 28.48 36.79 2.56
N SER A 61 28.95 37.97 2.90
CA SER A 61 29.04 38.60 4.19
C SER A 61 27.75 38.50 4.99
N ALA A 62 27.89 38.04 6.23
CA ALA A 62 26.90 38.20 7.28
C ALA A 62 26.79 39.69 7.65
N LEU A 63 25.64 40.29 7.41
CA LEU A 63 25.21 41.51 8.10
C LEU A 63 24.52 41.10 9.41
N PRO A 64 24.84 41.72 10.56
CA PRO A 64 24.07 41.52 11.77
C PRO A 64 22.66 42.12 11.59
N PRO A 65 21.59 41.41 11.99
CA PRO A 65 20.26 41.98 12.00
C PRO A 65 20.15 43.11 13.03
N PRO A 66 19.32 44.14 12.76
CA PRO A 66 19.09 45.23 13.71
C PRO A 66 18.35 44.73 14.96
N PRO A 67 18.60 45.33 16.14
CA PRO A 67 17.88 45.00 17.36
C PRO A 67 16.44 45.50 17.28
N HIS A 68 15.51 44.59 17.02
CA HIS A 68 14.09 44.86 17.18
C HIS A 68 13.73 44.88 18.67
N MET A 69 13.51 46.09 19.21
CA MET A 69 12.77 46.29 20.45
C MET A 69 11.33 45.83 20.25
N TYR A 70 10.94 44.75 20.92
CA TYR A 70 9.54 44.37 21.06
C TYR A 70 8.93 45.08 22.28
N PRO A 71 7.79 45.76 22.14
CA PRO A 71 6.99 46.18 23.28
C PRO A 71 6.37 44.95 23.95
N SER A 72 6.47 44.92 25.28
CA SER A 72 5.96 43.88 26.16
C SER A 72 4.45 43.69 25.97
N LEU A 73 4.05 42.51 25.49
CA LEU A 73 2.65 42.08 25.51
C LEU A 73 2.25 41.66 26.94
N PRO A 74 1.00 41.92 27.34
CA PRO A 74 0.48 41.57 28.66
C PRO A 74 0.36 40.04 28.83
N PRO A 75 0.42 39.54 30.07
CA PRO A 75 0.38 38.11 30.35
C PRO A 75 -0.97 37.51 29.97
N GLN A 76 -0.99 36.69 28.91
CA GLN A 76 -2.12 35.81 28.64
C GLN A 76 -2.17 34.71 29.70
N GLN A 77 -3.18 34.80 30.55
CA GLN A 77 -3.61 33.70 31.42
C GLN A 77 -3.83 32.46 30.57
N HIS A 78 -2.98 31.45 30.78
CA HIS A 78 -3.17 30.12 30.25
C HIS A 78 -4.43 29.52 30.91
N GLN A 79 -5.58 29.66 30.25
CA GLN A 79 -6.65 28.69 30.46
C GLN A 79 -6.23 27.41 29.76
N GLU A 80 -5.81 26.46 30.60
CA GLU A 80 -5.49 25.09 30.24
C GLU A 80 -6.76 24.40 29.74
N HIS A 81 -7.11 24.65 28.47
CA HIS A 81 -8.10 23.88 27.74
C HIS A 81 -7.51 22.50 27.47
N ARG A 82 -7.61 21.64 28.49
CA ARG A 82 -7.35 20.21 28.38
C ARG A 82 -8.23 19.68 27.23
N PRO A 83 -7.65 19.13 26.15
CA PRO A 83 -8.45 18.54 25.08
C PRO A 83 -9.28 17.41 25.70
N ARG A 84 -10.60 17.59 25.68
CA ARG A 84 -11.56 16.54 26.05
C ARG A 84 -11.27 15.38 25.11
N PRO A 85 -10.95 14.16 25.61
CA PRO A 85 -10.93 13.00 24.74
C PRO A 85 -12.31 12.89 24.09
N PRO A 86 -12.41 12.73 22.77
CA PRO A 86 -13.70 12.52 22.12
C PRO A 86 -14.30 11.24 22.70
N SER A 87 -15.36 11.39 23.49
CA SER A 87 -16.27 10.31 23.84
C SER A 87 -17.10 10.00 22.61
N SER A 88 -16.49 9.31 21.63
CA SER A 88 -17.19 8.73 20.49
C SER A 88 -17.54 7.28 20.82
N THR A 89 -18.64 7.09 21.55
CA THR A 89 -19.45 5.88 21.37
C THR A 89 -20.15 6.00 20.03
N SER A 90 -19.40 5.76 18.95
CA SER A 90 -19.98 5.38 17.67
C SER A 90 -20.60 4.00 17.86
N SER A 91 -21.91 3.98 18.05
CA SER A 91 -22.71 2.78 17.85
C SER A 91 -22.86 2.59 16.34
N HIS A 92 -21.83 2.04 15.69
CA HIS A 92 -21.97 1.61 14.29
C HIS A 92 -23.08 0.56 14.22
N PRO A 93 -24.14 0.81 13.44
CA PRO A 93 -25.20 -0.16 13.26
C PRO A 93 -24.67 -1.29 12.37
N GLY A 94 -24.51 -2.49 12.92
CA GLY A 94 -24.44 -3.72 12.12
C GLY A 94 -23.05 -4.18 11.64
N GLY A 95 -21.97 -3.85 12.35
CA GLY A 95 -20.67 -4.48 12.11
C GLY A 95 -20.83 -6.01 12.15
N SER A 96 -20.57 -6.67 11.02
CA SER A 96 -20.68 -8.13 10.94
C SER A 96 -19.75 -8.74 12.00
N PRO A 97 -20.23 -9.65 12.86
CA PRO A 97 -19.42 -10.17 13.94
C PRO A 97 -18.12 -10.78 13.40
N GLY A 98 -16.98 -10.22 13.81
CA GLY A 98 -15.66 -10.70 13.42
C GLY A 98 -14.86 -9.78 12.49
N PHE A 99 -15.42 -8.67 12.01
CA PHE A 99 -14.64 -7.70 11.22
C PHE A 99 -13.96 -6.65 12.13
N VAL A 100 -12.68 -6.39 11.88
CA VAL A 100 -11.88 -5.36 12.55
C VAL A 100 -11.57 -4.26 11.54
N PRO A 101 -11.97 -2.99 11.79
CA PRO A 101 -11.66 -1.89 10.90
C PRO A 101 -10.20 -1.44 10.99
N PHE A 102 -9.63 -1.12 9.83
CA PHE A 102 -8.35 -0.47 9.63
C PHE A 102 -8.58 0.83 8.86
N THR A 103 -8.32 1.95 9.53
CA THR A 103 -8.73 3.28 9.06
C THR A 103 -7.51 4.07 8.60
N PHE A 104 -7.57 4.63 7.40
CA PHE A 104 -6.54 5.56 6.92
C PHE A 104 -6.85 6.97 7.43
N SER A 105 -5.88 7.62 8.07
CA SER A 105 -6.04 8.95 8.67
C SER A 105 -6.15 10.11 7.67
N GLY A 106 -6.01 9.84 6.36
CA GLY A 106 -6.11 10.84 5.30
C GLY A 106 -7.44 10.71 4.57
N VAL A 107 -8.03 11.84 4.19
CA VAL A 107 -9.13 11.84 3.21
C VAL A 107 -8.63 11.34 1.86
N LYS A 108 -9.52 10.87 0.98
CA LYS A 108 -9.16 10.30 -0.34
C LYS A 108 -8.09 11.08 -1.13
N LYS A 109 -8.11 12.42 -1.08
CA LYS A 109 -7.12 13.30 -1.76
C LYS A 109 -5.73 13.32 -1.11
N HIS A 110 -5.61 12.86 0.13
CA HIS A 110 -4.41 12.92 0.98
C HIS A 110 -3.96 11.56 1.52
N ILE A 111 -4.44 10.43 0.97
CA ILE A 111 -4.02 9.08 1.42
C ILE A 111 -2.49 8.87 1.34
N ARG A 112 -1.80 9.64 0.50
CA ARG A 112 -0.34 9.61 0.33
C ARG A 112 0.43 9.94 1.62
N ASP A 113 -0.13 10.77 2.51
CA ASP A 113 0.48 11.08 3.80
C ASP A 113 -0.50 10.70 4.90
N SER A 114 -0.55 9.40 5.19
CA SER A 114 -1.56 8.83 6.09
C SER A 114 -0.97 7.84 7.08
N ARG A 115 -1.70 7.61 8.17
CA ARG A 115 -1.46 6.52 9.10
C ARG A 115 -2.64 5.57 9.01
N VAL A 116 -2.38 4.28 9.08
CA VAL A 116 -3.42 3.27 9.20
C VAL A 116 -3.53 2.90 10.67
N THR A 117 -4.71 3.10 11.26
CA THR A 117 -4.99 2.72 12.65
C THR A 117 -5.98 1.58 12.69
N ASP A 118 -5.77 0.65 13.62
CA ASP A 118 -6.76 -0.40 13.92
C ASP A 118 -7.93 0.12 14.77
N ALA A 119 -8.87 -0.77 15.10
CA ALA A 119 -10.03 -0.49 15.93
C ALA A 119 -9.70 -0.01 17.35
N TRP A 120 -8.47 -0.24 17.82
CA TRP A 120 -7.99 0.18 19.15
C TRP A 120 -7.19 1.49 19.08
N GLY A 121 -7.09 2.11 17.91
CA GLY A 121 -6.36 3.35 17.69
C GLY A 121 -4.85 3.15 17.60
N GLN A 122 -4.33 1.93 17.51
CA GLN A 122 -2.91 1.68 17.32
C GLN A 122 -2.55 1.86 15.85
N THR A 123 -1.43 2.54 15.59
CA THR A 123 -0.91 2.68 14.23
C THR A 123 -0.25 1.37 13.80
N VAL A 124 -0.83 0.72 12.78
CA VAL A 124 -0.29 -0.54 12.23
C VAL A 124 0.62 -0.31 11.03
N MET A 125 0.42 0.81 10.33
CA MET A 125 1.18 1.20 9.16
C MET A 125 1.23 2.71 9.03
N THR A 126 2.35 3.26 8.57
CA THR A 126 2.48 4.68 8.23
C THR A 126 2.93 4.84 6.80
N VAL A 127 2.31 5.78 6.09
CA VAL A 127 2.63 6.16 4.73
C VAL A 127 3.24 7.56 4.75
N ALA A 128 4.43 7.70 4.20
CA ALA A 128 5.07 8.99 3.97
C ALA A 128 5.35 9.14 2.49
N SER A 129 4.88 10.23 1.89
CA SER A 129 5.02 10.46 0.46
C SER A 129 5.79 11.73 0.14
N THR A 130 6.47 11.66 -1.00
CA THR A 130 6.97 12.82 -1.72
C THR A 130 6.25 12.92 -3.06
N LYS A 131 6.66 13.86 -3.91
CA LYS A 131 6.17 13.93 -5.29
C LYS A 131 6.51 12.67 -6.12
N LYS A 132 7.61 11.98 -5.79
CA LYS A 132 8.17 10.90 -6.61
C LYS A 132 8.01 9.52 -6.00
N GLU A 133 7.78 9.42 -4.70
CA GLU A 133 7.71 8.15 -4.00
C GLU A 133 6.68 8.17 -2.87
N SER A 134 6.17 6.99 -2.51
CA SER A 134 5.45 6.75 -1.26
C SER A 134 6.10 5.58 -0.54
N THR A 135 6.45 5.78 0.74
CA THR A 135 7.13 4.78 1.57
C THR A 135 6.20 4.30 2.67
N PHE A 136 6.19 2.99 2.88
CA PHE A 136 5.35 2.31 3.85
C PHE A 136 6.22 1.75 4.95
N HIS A 137 5.90 2.10 6.19
CA HIS A 137 6.55 1.55 7.35
C HIS A 137 5.54 0.81 8.21
N ASN A 138 5.93 -0.33 8.77
CA ASN A 138 5.08 -1.08 9.69
C ASN A 138 5.05 -0.43 11.09
N MET A 139 4.32 -1.05 12.02
CA MET A 139 4.21 -0.57 13.41
C MET A 139 5.56 -0.43 14.15
N ARG A 140 6.62 -1.09 13.68
CA ARG A 140 7.98 -1.03 14.25
C ARG A 140 8.85 0.04 13.58
N GLY A 141 8.32 0.76 12.59
CA GLY A 141 9.07 1.70 11.78
C GLY A 141 9.96 1.03 10.73
N GLU A 142 9.82 -0.27 10.49
CA GLU A 142 10.58 -0.98 9.46
C GLU A 142 9.97 -0.69 8.09
N LEU A 143 10.82 -0.42 7.09
CA LEU A 143 10.39 -0.21 5.72
C LEU A 143 9.80 -1.49 5.14
N LEU A 144 8.52 -1.44 4.78
CA LEU A 144 7.75 -2.53 4.20
C LEU A 144 7.74 -2.45 2.67
N ALA A 145 7.42 -1.27 2.13
CA ALA A 145 7.27 -1.06 0.69
C ALA A 145 7.65 0.36 0.26
N ILE A 146 8.09 0.50 -0.99
CA ILE A 146 8.26 1.78 -1.69
C ILE A 146 7.46 1.73 -2.99
N PHE A 147 6.68 2.77 -3.25
CA PHE A 147 5.99 3.01 -4.52
C PHE A 147 6.67 4.16 -5.23
N GLU A 148 7.23 3.94 -6.41
CA GLU A 148 7.86 4.97 -7.22
C GLU A 148 6.89 5.48 -8.30
N TRP A 149 6.61 6.78 -8.30
CA TRP A 149 5.60 7.44 -9.15
C TRP A 149 6.17 8.14 -10.38
N ASN A 150 7.49 8.16 -10.53
CA ASN A 150 8.22 8.77 -11.65
C ASN A 150 8.10 7.98 -12.97
N HIS A 151 7.41 6.85 -12.97
CA HIS A 151 7.17 5.99 -14.13
C HIS A 151 5.72 6.08 -14.61
N HIS A 152 5.48 5.72 -15.88
CA HIS A 152 4.11 5.65 -16.42
C HIS A 152 3.21 4.69 -15.63
N LEU A 153 3.80 3.61 -15.11
CA LEU A 153 3.15 2.71 -14.14
C LEU A 153 4.00 2.71 -12.87
N PRO A 154 3.41 2.81 -11.67
CA PRO A 154 4.18 2.79 -10.44
C PRO A 154 5.02 1.51 -10.32
N ARG A 155 6.27 1.65 -9.87
CA ARG A 155 7.10 0.51 -9.47
C ARG A 155 6.93 0.28 -7.98
N ILE A 156 6.90 -0.98 -7.55
CA ILE A 156 6.71 -1.36 -6.16
C ILE A 156 7.93 -2.14 -5.71
N LEU A 157 8.69 -1.62 -4.75
CA LEU A 157 9.70 -2.39 -4.03
C LEU A 157 9.06 -2.91 -2.75
N TYR A 158 8.66 -4.17 -2.70
CA TYR A 158 8.08 -4.81 -1.53
C TYR A 158 9.12 -5.71 -0.86
N ARG A 159 9.51 -5.38 0.39
CA ARG A 159 10.52 -6.11 1.16
C ARG A 159 11.80 -6.44 0.35
N GLY A 160 12.27 -5.47 -0.45
CA GLY A 160 13.46 -5.59 -1.29
C GLY A 160 13.26 -6.27 -2.65
N THR A 161 12.05 -6.75 -2.97
CA THR A 161 11.72 -7.32 -4.28
C THR A 161 10.99 -6.29 -5.13
N GLU A 162 11.49 -6.02 -6.33
CA GLU A 162 10.83 -5.16 -7.30
C GLU A 162 9.69 -5.91 -7.99
N ILE A 163 8.49 -5.32 -7.99
CA ILE A 163 7.26 -5.82 -8.59
C ILE A 163 6.64 -4.68 -9.39
N LYS A 164 6.24 -4.94 -10.64
CA LYS A 164 5.50 -3.93 -11.42
C LYS A 164 4.08 -3.83 -10.85
N SER A 165 3.53 -2.62 -10.76
CA SER A 165 2.15 -2.42 -10.26
C SER A 165 1.10 -3.27 -11.00
N LYS A 166 1.23 -3.44 -12.31
CA LYS A 166 0.33 -4.30 -13.11
C LYS A 166 0.44 -5.80 -12.80
N ASP A 167 1.59 -6.23 -12.28
CA ASP A 167 1.82 -7.62 -11.88
C ASP A 167 1.44 -7.83 -10.40
N PHE A 168 1.57 -6.78 -9.57
CA PHE A 168 1.17 -6.76 -8.16
C PHE A 168 -0.34 -6.77 -7.98
N LEU A 169 -1.06 -5.95 -8.74
CA LEU A 169 -2.52 -5.80 -8.65
C LEU A 169 -3.15 -5.64 -10.04
N PRO A 170 -3.05 -6.67 -10.91
CA PRO A 170 -3.67 -6.69 -12.23
C PRO A 170 -5.16 -6.34 -12.19
N LEU A 171 -5.62 -5.62 -13.21
CA LEU A 171 -7.03 -5.27 -13.41
C LEU A 171 -7.62 -6.15 -14.51
N ASP A 172 -8.64 -6.94 -14.18
CA ASP A 172 -9.53 -7.55 -15.16
C ASP A 172 -10.68 -6.58 -15.44
N ARG A 173 -10.63 -5.92 -16.61
CA ARG A 173 -11.64 -4.95 -17.03
C ARG A 173 -12.98 -5.58 -17.40
N LYS A 174 -12.99 -6.85 -17.80
CA LYS A 174 -14.24 -7.53 -18.17
C LYS A 174 -15.03 -7.87 -16.91
N ALA A 175 -14.34 -8.35 -15.90
CA ALA A 175 -14.95 -8.72 -14.62
C ALA A 175 -15.03 -7.54 -13.64
N LEU A 176 -14.36 -6.42 -13.94
CA LEU A 176 -14.20 -5.29 -13.03
C LEU A 176 -13.63 -5.76 -11.67
N THR A 177 -12.59 -6.60 -11.73
CA THR A 177 -11.93 -7.15 -10.54
C THR A 177 -10.44 -6.87 -10.57
N ARG A 178 -9.83 -6.87 -9.39
CA ARG A 178 -8.37 -6.89 -9.25
C ARG A 178 -7.96 -8.16 -8.54
N THR A 179 -6.82 -8.72 -8.91
CA THR A 179 -6.34 -9.96 -8.29
C THR A 179 -4.92 -9.80 -7.81
N PHE A 180 -4.51 -10.59 -6.82
CA PHE A 180 -3.11 -10.73 -6.44
C PHE A 180 -2.87 -12.15 -5.89
N ALA A 181 -1.62 -12.58 -5.88
CA ALA A 181 -1.21 -13.85 -5.30
C ALA A 181 -0.41 -13.61 -4.01
N HIS A 182 -0.72 -14.37 -2.96
CA HIS A 182 0.01 -14.31 -1.69
C HIS A 182 0.11 -15.71 -1.09
N GLN A 183 1.34 -16.16 -0.77
CA GLN A 183 1.61 -17.49 -0.21
C GLN A 183 0.96 -18.66 -0.97
N GLY A 184 0.95 -18.59 -2.31
CA GLY A 184 0.39 -19.63 -3.17
C GLY A 184 -1.14 -19.59 -3.31
N HIS A 185 -1.82 -18.68 -2.62
CA HIS A 185 -3.26 -18.45 -2.77
C HIS A 185 -3.54 -17.26 -3.68
N HIS A 186 -4.66 -17.33 -4.40
CA HIS A 186 -5.14 -16.26 -5.25
C HIS A 186 -6.26 -15.50 -4.54
N TYR A 187 -6.17 -14.17 -4.56
CA TYR A 187 -7.13 -13.28 -3.94
C TYR A 187 -7.75 -12.36 -4.98
N VAL A 188 -9.03 -12.03 -4.79
CA VAL A 188 -9.83 -11.24 -5.72
C VAL A 188 -10.52 -10.11 -4.98
N TRP A 189 -10.20 -8.88 -5.36
CA TRP A 189 -10.96 -7.68 -5.07
C TRP A 189 -12.07 -7.54 -6.11
N LYS A 190 -13.33 -7.56 -5.66
CA LYS A 190 -14.53 -7.47 -6.49
C LYS A 190 -15.40 -6.31 -6.02
N GLY A 191 -15.77 -5.42 -6.94
CA GLY A 191 -16.69 -4.32 -6.64
C GLY A 191 -18.07 -4.83 -6.23
N THR A 192 -18.72 -4.15 -5.29
CA THR A 192 -20.11 -4.41 -4.95
C THR A 192 -21.05 -3.91 -6.07
N PRO A 193 -22.27 -4.46 -6.20
CA PRO A 193 -23.21 -4.05 -7.27
C PRO A 193 -23.61 -2.57 -7.26
N ASP A 194 -23.51 -1.91 -6.10
CA ASP A 194 -23.79 -0.49 -5.90
C ASP A 194 -22.55 0.40 -6.06
N GLU A 195 -21.39 -0.18 -6.41
CA GLU A 195 -20.11 0.48 -6.64
C GLU A 195 -19.59 1.34 -5.47
N SER A 196 -20.16 1.16 -4.28
CA SER A 196 -19.80 1.92 -3.08
C SER A 196 -18.58 1.34 -2.36
N ALA A 197 -18.30 0.06 -2.60
CA ALA A 197 -17.30 -0.71 -1.88
C ALA A 197 -16.68 -1.83 -2.74
N VAL A 198 -15.65 -2.47 -2.18
CA VAL A 198 -14.97 -3.61 -2.80
C VAL A 198 -14.73 -4.68 -1.76
N GLU A 199 -15.04 -5.90 -2.12
CA GLU A 199 -14.91 -7.09 -1.28
C GLU A 199 -13.69 -7.90 -1.69
N LEU A 200 -12.96 -8.42 -0.70
CA LEU A 200 -11.83 -9.31 -0.90
C LEU A 200 -12.22 -10.75 -0.59
N TYR A 201 -11.92 -11.63 -1.54
CA TYR A 201 -12.17 -13.06 -1.46
C TYR A 201 -10.89 -13.85 -1.71
N ASN A 202 -10.80 -15.04 -1.14
CA ASN A 202 -9.93 -16.07 -1.66
C ASN A 202 -10.62 -16.71 -2.89
N ALA A 203 -9.92 -16.84 -4.02
CA ALA A 203 -10.48 -17.36 -5.26
C ALA A 203 -11.02 -18.80 -5.13
N ASP A 204 -10.43 -19.60 -4.23
CA ASP A 204 -10.86 -20.97 -3.94
C ASP A 204 -12.12 -21.01 -3.06
N ARG A 205 -12.48 -19.88 -2.42
CA ARG A 205 -13.66 -19.73 -1.54
C ARG A 205 -14.39 -18.42 -1.87
N PRO A 206 -15.01 -18.30 -3.06
CA PRO A 206 -15.61 -17.04 -3.53
C PRO A 206 -16.81 -16.57 -2.70
N ASP A 207 -17.45 -17.46 -1.94
CA ASP A 207 -18.56 -17.12 -1.03
C ASP A 207 -18.07 -16.72 0.38
N HIS A 208 -16.75 -16.68 0.61
CA HIS A 208 -16.14 -16.35 1.89
C HIS A 208 -15.36 -15.04 1.82
N ARG A 209 -16.04 -13.94 2.16
CA ARG A 209 -15.42 -12.62 2.24
C ARG A 209 -14.45 -12.54 3.41
N ILE A 210 -13.22 -12.12 3.14
CA ILE A 210 -12.17 -11.94 4.17
C ILE A 210 -11.78 -10.48 4.40
N GLY A 211 -12.14 -9.59 3.47
CA GLY A 211 -11.93 -8.15 3.60
C GLY A 211 -13.02 -7.37 2.89
N TYR A 212 -13.25 -6.15 3.35
CA TYR A 212 -14.22 -5.22 2.78
C TYR A 212 -13.66 -3.81 2.88
N TRP A 213 -13.39 -3.20 1.73
CA TRP A 213 -12.94 -1.82 1.66
C TRP A 213 -14.09 -0.92 1.20
N HIS A 214 -14.31 0.16 1.93
CA HIS A 214 -15.29 1.20 1.59
C HIS A 214 -14.77 2.58 1.99
N ASN A 215 -15.54 3.61 1.61
CA ASN A 215 -15.32 4.98 2.07
C ASN A 215 -16.50 5.42 2.92
N GLU A 216 -16.24 5.97 4.09
CA GLU A 216 -17.24 6.56 4.98
C GLU A 216 -16.82 8.01 5.26
N ASP A 217 -17.63 8.99 4.85
CA ASP A 217 -17.33 10.41 5.02
C ASP A 217 -15.92 10.82 4.55
N GLU A 218 -15.53 10.35 3.35
CA GLU A 218 -14.20 10.53 2.74
C GLU A 218 -13.03 9.80 3.45
N VAL A 219 -13.30 9.08 4.53
CA VAL A 219 -12.35 8.23 5.24
C VAL A 219 -12.32 6.85 4.60
N ILE A 220 -11.11 6.36 4.32
CA ILE A 220 -10.88 5.04 3.72
C ILE A 220 -10.79 4.01 4.83
N ILE A 221 -11.66 2.99 4.79
CA ILE A 221 -11.76 1.95 5.81
C ILE A 221 -11.62 0.58 5.15
N LEU A 222 -10.72 -0.25 5.68
CA LEU A 222 -10.64 -1.68 5.38
C LEU A 222 -11.13 -2.46 6.59
N GLU A 223 -12.29 -3.09 6.49
CA GLU A 223 -12.76 -4.09 7.43
C GLU A 223 -12.13 -5.44 7.12
N ALA A 224 -11.54 -6.11 8.11
CA ALA A 224 -10.81 -7.35 7.93
C ALA A 224 -11.27 -8.45 8.88
N THR A 225 -11.39 -9.69 8.40
CA THR A 225 -11.63 -10.87 9.24
C THR A 225 -10.33 -11.36 9.89
N PRO A 226 -10.41 -12.25 10.91
CA PRO A 226 -9.22 -12.88 11.50
C PRO A 226 -8.34 -13.56 10.47
N GLU A 227 -8.93 -14.16 9.43
CA GLU A 227 -8.16 -14.78 8.36
C GLU A 227 -7.23 -13.76 7.66
N LEU A 228 -7.72 -12.55 7.38
CA LEU A 228 -6.95 -11.53 6.69
C LEU A 228 -5.78 -11.01 7.54
N TYR A 229 -6.01 -10.71 8.83
CA TYR A 229 -4.98 -10.11 9.68
C TYR A 229 -4.09 -11.13 10.43
N GLN A 230 -4.51 -12.39 10.55
CA GLN A 230 -3.68 -13.45 11.14
C GLN A 230 -2.81 -14.16 10.09
N THR A 231 -3.18 -14.13 8.80
CA THR A 231 -2.33 -14.69 7.74
C THR A 231 -1.10 -13.80 7.54
N PRO A 232 0.13 -14.32 7.74
CA PRO A 232 1.33 -13.49 7.73
C PRO A 232 1.51 -12.69 6.44
N GLY A 233 1.58 -11.36 6.57
CA GLY A 233 1.77 -10.43 5.45
C GLY A 233 0.56 -10.21 4.54
N LEU A 234 -0.58 -10.88 4.76
CA LEU A 234 -1.76 -10.68 3.92
C LEU A 234 -2.42 -9.33 4.20
N LEU A 235 -2.46 -8.90 5.47
CA LEU A 235 -2.90 -7.56 5.85
C LEU A 235 -2.05 -6.48 5.18
N ASP A 236 -0.72 -6.63 5.22
CA ASP A 236 0.23 -5.73 4.57
C ASP A 236 -0.12 -5.57 3.08
N PHE A 237 -0.23 -6.68 2.35
CA PHE A 237 -0.62 -6.70 0.93
C PHE A 237 -1.98 -6.05 0.67
N SER A 238 -2.95 -6.29 1.55
CA SER A 238 -4.30 -5.76 1.43
C SER A 238 -4.33 -4.24 1.61
N LEU A 239 -3.60 -3.73 2.61
CA LEU A 239 -3.46 -2.29 2.85
C LEU A 239 -2.74 -1.59 1.69
N LEU A 240 -1.67 -2.19 1.16
CA LEU A 240 -0.97 -1.70 -0.03
C LEU A 240 -1.90 -1.68 -1.26
N SER A 241 -2.74 -2.70 -1.41
CA SER A 241 -3.73 -2.76 -2.49
C SER A 241 -4.77 -1.65 -2.37
N VAL A 242 -5.34 -1.44 -1.19
CA VAL A 242 -6.30 -0.36 -0.92
C VAL A 242 -5.68 1.01 -1.19
N PHE A 243 -4.45 1.22 -0.74
CA PHE A 243 -3.70 2.43 -1.03
C PHE A 243 -3.53 2.66 -2.54
N LEU A 244 -3.10 1.62 -3.27
CA LEU A 244 -2.86 1.69 -4.70
C LEU A 244 -4.16 1.97 -5.49
N MET A 245 -5.27 1.36 -5.09
CA MET A 245 -6.60 1.61 -5.67
C MET A 245 -7.09 3.05 -5.43
N ASN A 246 -6.71 3.68 -4.31
CA ASN A 246 -7.12 5.05 -3.96
C ASN A 246 -6.17 6.13 -4.49
N CYS A 247 -4.93 5.80 -4.85
CA CYS A 247 -3.96 6.77 -5.34
C CYS A 247 -4.23 7.30 -6.76
N GLY A 248 -5.27 6.79 -7.44
CA GLY A 248 -5.75 7.29 -8.73
C GLY A 248 -4.74 7.21 -9.87
N ALA A 249 -3.56 6.60 -9.66
CA ALA A 249 -2.65 6.30 -10.74
C ALA A 249 -3.40 5.37 -11.69
N GLN A 250 -3.61 5.82 -12.93
CA GLN A 250 -4.17 4.98 -13.99
C GLN A 250 -3.19 3.83 -14.23
N ILE A 251 -3.37 2.74 -13.49
CA ILE A 251 -2.69 1.47 -13.73
C ILE A 251 -3.31 0.98 -15.05
N GLU A 252 -2.69 1.42 -16.15
CA GLU A 252 -3.03 1.21 -17.55
C GLU A 252 -4.28 1.94 -18.08
N GLU A 253 -4.10 3.10 -18.75
CA GLU A 253 -4.63 3.30 -20.12
C GLU A 253 -4.10 4.56 -20.85
N ARG A 254 -3.20 4.39 -21.83
CA ARG A 254 -3.03 5.35 -22.93
C ARG A 254 -3.08 4.69 -24.30
N GLY A 255 -3.95 3.68 -24.44
CA GLY A 255 -4.08 2.85 -25.64
C GLY A 255 -5.51 2.45 -25.96
N GLY A 256 -6.46 3.37 -25.89
CA GLY A 256 -7.85 3.13 -26.26
C GLY A 256 -8.75 4.24 -25.74
N GLY A 257 -9.30 5.06 -26.64
CA GLY A 257 -10.17 6.19 -26.30
C GLY A 257 -11.56 5.76 -25.81
N GLY A 258 -11.63 5.07 -24.68
CA GLY A 258 -12.85 4.83 -23.92
C GLY A 258 -12.84 5.67 -22.63
N PRO A 259 -14.01 6.07 -22.10
CA PRO A 259 -14.08 6.71 -20.79
C PRO A 259 -13.47 5.77 -19.75
N SER A 260 -12.37 6.23 -19.14
CA SER A 260 -11.66 5.56 -18.06
C SER A 260 -12.62 5.39 -16.88
N MET A 261 -13.29 4.24 -16.84
CA MET A 261 -14.09 3.84 -15.70
C MET A 261 -13.11 3.45 -14.60
N VAL A 262 -12.72 4.47 -13.82
CA VAL A 262 -12.01 4.26 -12.57
C VAL A 262 -12.91 3.37 -11.74
N LEU A 263 -12.47 2.14 -11.51
CA LEU A 263 -13.24 1.11 -10.81
C LEU A 263 -13.78 1.60 -9.44
N ILE A 264 -13.22 2.69 -8.87
CA ILE A 264 -13.74 3.48 -7.74
C ILE A 264 -13.42 4.99 -7.87
N GLY A 265 -13.57 5.56 -9.06
CA GLY A 265 -13.38 7.00 -9.29
C GLY A 265 -14.53 7.70 -9.98
N ALA A 266 -15.62 6.98 -10.27
CA ALA A 266 -16.81 7.55 -10.87
C ALA A 266 -17.89 7.99 -9.87
N LEU A 267 -17.71 7.82 -8.55
CA LEU A 267 -18.60 8.44 -7.53
C LEU A 267 -17.99 9.68 -6.84
N SER A 268 -16.72 10.00 -7.10
CA SER A 268 -16.09 11.25 -6.60
C SER A 268 -15.90 12.32 -7.67
N ALA A 269 -16.23 12.04 -8.93
CA ALA A 269 -16.33 13.07 -9.97
C ALA A 269 -17.63 13.90 -9.87
N LEU A 270 -18.46 13.69 -8.84
CA LEU A 270 -19.79 14.28 -8.70
C LEU A 270 -19.98 15.20 -7.47
N ILE A 271 -18.91 15.55 -6.74
CA ILE A 271 -18.99 16.58 -5.69
C ILE A 271 -17.81 17.57 -5.84
N ASN A 272 -18.03 18.62 -6.65
CA ASN A 272 -17.43 19.97 -6.62
C ASN A 272 -15.88 20.08 -6.77
N ALA A 273 -15.26 20.74 -7.76
CA ALA A 273 -15.72 21.78 -8.70
C ALA A 273 -16.64 22.84 -8.06
N ALA A 274 -16.22 23.37 -6.91
CA ALA A 274 -16.60 24.67 -6.37
C ALA A 274 -15.45 25.18 -5.50
#